data_AF-A0A9E3I376-F1
#
_entry.id   AF-A0A9E3I376-F1
#
_cell.length_a   1.000
_cell.length_b   1.000
_cell.length_c   1.000
_cell.angle_alpha   90.00
_cell.angle_beta   90.00
_cell.angle_gamma   90.00
#
_symmetry.space_group_name_H-M   'P 1'
#
loop_
_entity.id
_entity.type
_entity.pdbx_description
1 polymer ?
#
loop_
_entity_poly.entity_id
_entity_poly.type
_entity_poly.pdbx_seq_one_letter_code
_entity_poly.pdbx_strand_id
1 'polypeptide(L)'
;MKKEKIMLRRFFTIVCLAMLTLHAGCGQVATNDKQAKAGFIRIFNGKDLAGWETSGGAKWVVEDGFLVGTQGDNYAHGDLFTKDTYKDFLLTTTYRVKWPCNTGIWFRYQSPSKTYQADILEYKNPECYSGSLYCPGKMFIAMNKDKTLVDRDGWNTMKVRAEGDHIQIWLNGRQVADVHDDTTYSGKIGFQVHPGEQFGPMKIIVREMLLKPL
;
A
#
# COMPACT_ATOMS: atom_id res chain seq x y z
N MET A 1 -69.80 65.66 8.34
CA MET A 1 -70.11 64.54 9.24
C MET A 1 -68.91 63.59 9.30
N LYS A 2 -68.39 63.36 10.52
CA LYS A 2 -67.44 62.30 10.98
C LYS A 2 -66.13 62.09 10.18
N LYS A 3 -64.99 62.55 10.75
CA LYS A 3 -63.84 61.77 11.29
C LYS A 3 -63.15 60.91 10.21
N GLU A 4 -61.89 61.11 9.83
CA GLU A 4 -60.69 60.91 10.67
C GLU A 4 -59.48 61.68 10.14
N LYS A 5 -58.47 61.73 11.00
CA LYS A 5 -57.27 62.56 11.00
C LYS A 5 -56.11 61.57 11.23
N ILE A 6 -54.91 61.91 10.73
CA ILE A 6 -53.59 61.68 11.38
C ILE A 6 -52.70 60.49 10.92
N MET A 7 -51.43 60.88 10.68
CA MET A 7 -50.12 60.21 10.80
C MET A 7 -49.67 59.14 9.79
N LEU A 8 -48.79 59.61 8.90
CA LEU A 8 -47.76 58.83 8.24
C LEU A 8 -46.62 58.53 9.23
N ARG A 9 -46.40 57.25 9.54
CA ARG A 9 -45.33 56.76 10.45
C ARG A 9 -43.97 56.75 9.75
N ARG A 10 -42.95 57.18 10.50
CA ARG A 10 -41.51 57.13 10.16
C ARG A 10 -41.01 55.68 10.09
N PHE A 11 -40.16 55.36 9.12
CA PHE A 11 -39.14 54.33 9.25
C PHE A 11 -37.78 54.93 8.88
N PHE A 12 -36.84 54.81 9.82
CA PHE A 12 -35.43 55.11 9.64
C PHE A 12 -34.84 54.09 8.66
N THR A 13 -34.10 54.55 7.65
CA THR A 13 -33.16 53.69 6.91
C THR A 13 -31.78 54.33 7.02
N ILE A 14 -30.95 53.72 7.86
CA ILE A 14 -29.52 53.98 7.96
C ILE A 14 -28.87 53.34 6.73
N VAL A 15 -28.27 54.14 5.87
CA VAL A 15 -27.40 53.67 4.78
C VAL A 15 -25.97 53.69 5.32
N CYS A 16 -25.47 52.53 5.76
CA CYS A 16 -24.05 52.34 6.04
C CYS A 16 -23.37 51.80 4.78
N LEU A 17 -22.45 52.60 4.25
CA LEU A 17 -21.58 52.31 3.12
C LEU A 17 -20.51 51.31 3.59
N ALA A 18 -20.58 50.04 3.16
CA ALA A 18 -19.54 49.05 3.41
C ALA A 18 -18.56 49.00 2.23
N MET A 19 -17.30 49.38 2.49
CA MET A 19 -16.19 49.23 1.55
C MET A 19 -15.88 47.74 1.35
N LEU A 20 -15.90 47.28 0.11
CA LEU A 20 -15.51 45.93 -0.27
C LEU A 20 -13.98 45.88 -0.44
N THR A 21 -13.27 45.36 0.57
CA THR A 21 -11.84 45.04 0.44
C THR A 21 -11.67 43.75 -0.38
N LEU A 22 -11.16 43.86 -1.61
CA LEU A 22 -10.65 42.73 -2.38
C LEU A 22 -9.50 42.07 -1.60
N HIS A 23 -9.76 40.90 -1.02
CA HIS A 23 -8.69 40.00 -0.60
C HIS A 23 -8.26 39.21 -1.83
N ALA A 24 -7.08 39.53 -2.35
CA ALA A 24 -6.34 38.65 -3.25
C ALA A 24 -6.01 37.36 -2.49
N GLY A 25 -6.93 36.39 -2.58
CA GLY A 25 -6.71 35.03 -2.11
C GLY A 25 -5.62 34.39 -2.94
N CYS A 26 -4.40 34.46 -2.43
CA CYS A 26 -3.28 33.64 -2.87
C CYS A 26 -3.74 32.17 -2.82
N GLY A 27 -3.89 31.55 -3.98
CA GLY A 27 -4.17 30.13 -4.09
C GLY A 27 -2.98 29.35 -3.52
N GLN A 28 -3.04 29.00 -2.24
CA GLN A 28 -2.24 27.93 -1.69
C GLN A 28 -2.69 26.64 -2.38
N VAL A 29 -1.94 26.23 -3.39
CA VAL A 29 -1.88 24.84 -3.81
C VAL A 29 -1.51 24.05 -2.56
N ALA A 30 -2.48 23.35 -1.99
CA ALA A 30 -2.23 22.44 -0.88
C ALA A 30 -1.27 21.35 -1.37
N THR A 31 0.02 21.51 -1.08
CA THR A 31 1.03 20.46 -1.20
C THR A 31 0.66 19.39 -0.18
N ASN A 32 -0.17 18.44 -0.60
CA ASN A 32 -0.67 17.36 0.23
C ASN A 32 0.38 16.25 0.37
N ASP A 33 1.63 16.60 0.70
CA ASP A 33 2.61 15.65 1.22
C ASP A 33 2.57 15.76 2.74
N LYS A 34 1.54 15.10 3.30
CA LYS A 34 1.47 14.77 4.72
C LYS A 34 2.82 14.19 5.13
N GLN A 35 3.48 14.91 6.03
CA GLN A 35 4.61 14.49 6.85
C GLN A 35 4.80 12.97 6.88
N ALA A 36 5.90 12.51 6.31
CA ALA A 36 6.54 11.28 6.74
C ALA A 36 6.47 11.20 8.28
N LYS A 37 5.73 10.22 8.83
CA LYS A 37 5.91 9.82 10.22
C LYS A 37 7.42 9.66 10.42
N ALA A 38 8.00 10.31 11.43
CA ALA A 38 9.45 10.49 11.57
C ALA A 38 10.26 9.26 11.13
N GLY A 39 11.03 9.42 10.04
CA GLY A 39 11.92 8.40 9.47
C GLY A 39 11.35 7.47 8.40
N PHE A 40 10.05 7.55 8.06
CA PHE A 40 9.47 6.75 6.97
C PHE A 40 9.53 7.47 5.63
N ILE A 41 10.06 6.81 4.61
CA ILE A 41 9.97 7.20 3.20
C ILE A 41 8.83 6.45 2.51
N ARG A 42 8.11 7.13 1.62
CA ARG A 42 7.09 6.49 0.78
C ARG A 42 7.75 5.99 -0.50
N ILE A 43 7.79 4.67 -0.69
CA ILE A 43 8.46 4.03 -1.85
C ILE A 43 7.51 3.78 -3.03
N PHE A 44 6.19 3.86 -2.81
CA PHE A 44 5.18 3.95 -3.86
C PHE A 44 4.57 5.35 -3.88
N ASN A 45 4.76 6.10 -4.97
CA ASN A 45 4.42 7.53 -5.02
C ASN A 45 2.92 7.85 -5.17
N GLY A 46 2.07 6.85 -5.39
CA GLY A 46 0.62 7.03 -5.57
C GLY A 46 0.22 7.68 -6.89
N LYS A 47 1.12 7.78 -7.87
CA LYS A 47 0.88 8.48 -9.15
C LYS A 47 1.24 7.62 -10.36
N ASP A 48 2.38 6.96 -10.33
CA ASP A 48 2.91 6.18 -11.44
C ASP A 48 3.90 5.11 -10.94
N LEU A 49 4.57 4.43 -11.89
CA LEU A 49 5.58 3.43 -11.62
C LEU A 49 7.02 4.00 -11.65
N ALA A 50 7.21 5.31 -11.49
CA ALA A 50 8.55 5.87 -11.37
C ALA A 50 9.27 5.26 -10.16
N GLY A 51 10.51 4.80 -10.39
CA GLY A 51 11.28 4.05 -9.40
C GLY A 51 11.00 2.54 -9.39
N TRP A 52 10.14 2.04 -10.27
CA TRP A 52 9.81 0.62 -10.40
C TRP A 52 10.17 0.07 -11.79
N GLU A 53 10.34 -1.24 -11.87
CA GLU A 53 10.56 -2.00 -13.10
C GLU A 53 9.75 -3.30 -13.08
N THR A 54 9.22 -3.68 -14.23
CA THR A 54 8.40 -4.89 -14.41
C THR A 54 9.24 -6.04 -14.94
N SER A 55 8.90 -7.25 -14.53
CA SER A 55 9.44 -8.51 -15.07
C SER A 55 8.28 -9.45 -15.43
N GLY A 56 8.43 -10.21 -16.51
CA GLY A 56 7.38 -11.13 -16.98
C GLY A 56 6.22 -10.43 -17.69
N GLY A 57 5.06 -11.10 -17.74
CA GLY A 57 3.87 -10.68 -18.49
C GLY A 57 2.71 -10.13 -17.66
N ALA A 58 2.82 -10.09 -16.33
CA ALA A 58 1.79 -9.47 -15.48
C ALA A 58 1.60 -7.98 -15.81
N LYS A 59 0.38 -7.50 -15.59
CA LYS A 59 0.00 -6.11 -15.82
C LYS A 59 0.13 -5.35 -14.50
N TRP A 60 0.95 -4.31 -14.51
CA TRP A 60 1.15 -3.39 -13.39
C TRP A 60 0.77 -1.98 -13.82
N VAL A 61 -0.13 -1.36 -13.08
CA VAL A 61 -0.65 -0.02 -13.37
C VAL A 61 -0.88 0.76 -12.08
N VAL A 62 -1.03 2.07 -12.21
CA VAL A 62 -1.55 2.92 -11.13
C VAL A 62 -2.96 3.38 -11.51
N GLU A 63 -3.95 3.01 -10.71
CA GLU A 63 -5.36 3.35 -10.89
C GLU A 63 -5.86 4.02 -9.61
N ASP A 64 -6.44 5.23 -9.71
CA ASP A 64 -6.99 5.98 -8.58
C ASP A 64 -6.01 6.16 -7.40
N GLY A 65 -4.72 6.30 -7.72
CA GLY A 65 -3.65 6.43 -6.74
C GLY A 65 -3.24 5.13 -6.05
N PHE A 66 -3.74 3.98 -6.51
CA PHE A 66 -3.37 2.66 -6.03
C PHE A 66 -2.48 1.94 -7.04
N LEU A 67 -1.44 1.28 -6.53
CA LEU A 67 -0.67 0.34 -7.33
C LEU A 67 -1.50 -0.93 -7.49
N VAL A 68 -1.67 -1.37 -8.73
CA VAL A 68 -2.52 -2.50 -9.09
C VAL A 68 -1.71 -3.51 -9.90
N GLY A 69 -1.77 -4.78 -9.48
CA GLY A 69 -1.18 -5.92 -10.20
C GLY A 69 -2.23 -6.97 -10.55
N THR A 70 -2.26 -7.41 -11.81
CA THR A 70 -3.10 -8.52 -12.30
C THR A 70 -2.30 -9.43 -13.21
N GLN A 71 -2.79 -10.65 -13.44
CA GLN A 71 -2.21 -11.51 -14.46
C GLN A 71 -2.27 -10.86 -15.85
N GLY A 72 -1.30 -11.21 -16.69
CA GLY A 72 -1.28 -10.87 -18.10
C GLY A 72 -2.19 -11.74 -18.94
N ASP A 73 -2.02 -11.65 -20.25
CA ASP A 73 -2.75 -12.50 -21.19
C ASP A 73 -2.38 -13.98 -20.95
N ASN A 74 -3.35 -14.89 -21.16
CA ASN A 74 -3.20 -16.33 -20.87
C ASN A 74 -2.68 -16.62 -19.45
N TYR A 75 -3.14 -15.85 -18.45
CA TYR A 75 -2.76 -16.00 -17.04
C TYR A 75 -1.25 -15.85 -16.79
N ALA A 76 -0.58 -15.04 -17.61
CA ALA A 76 0.86 -14.79 -17.50
C ALA A 76 1.22 -14.17 -16.15
N HIS A 77 2.29 -14.70 -15.56
CA HIS A 77 2.88 -14.20 -14.32
C HIS A 77 3.76 -12.98 -14.57
N GLY A 78 4.13 -12.31 -13.49
CA GLY A 78 5.15 -11.27 -13.54
C GLY A 78 5.30 -10.57 -12.21
N ASP A 79 6.41 -9.87 -12.08
CA ASP A 79 6.79 -9.18 -10.86
C ASP A 79 6.94 -7.69 -11.13
N LEU A 80 6.87 -6.91 -10.07
CA LEU A 80 7.23 -5.51 -10.04
C LEU A 80 8.27 -5.30 -8.95
N PHE A 81 9.39 -4.68 -9.27
CA PHE A 81 10.48 -4.44 -8.33
C PHE A 81 10.83 -2.95 -8.27
N THR A 82 11.28 -2.50 -7.10
CA THR A 82 11.99 -1.23 -6.98
C THR A 82 13.26 -1.27 -7.81
N LYS A 83 13.64 -0.13 -8.39
CA LYS A 83 14.97 0.04 -9.01
C LYS A 83 16.06 0.09 -7.93
N ASP A 84 15.74 0.70 -6.80
CA ASP A 84 16.63 0.77 -5.63
C ASP A 84 16.69 -0.53 -4.84
N THR A 85 17.76 -0.68 -4.08
CA THR A 85 18.03 -1.80 -3.18
C THR A 85 18.03 -1.34 -1.73
N TYR A 86 17.55 -2.21 -0.83
CA TYR A 86 17.39 -1.93 0.58
C TYR A 86 18.05 -3.03 1.41
N LYS A 87 18.73 -2.65 2.50
CA LYS A 87 19.44 -3.58 3.41
C LYS A 87 18.62 -3.82 4.68
N ASP A 88 18.77 -2.92 5.65
CA ASP A 88 18.09 -2.98 6.94
C ASP A 88 16.93 -1.98 6.94
N PHE A 89 15.72 -2.46 7.19
CA PHE A 89 14.51 -1.65 7.06
C PHE A 89 13.34 -2.19 7.88
N LEU A 90 12.41 -1.29 8.16
CA LEU A 90 11.04 -1.57 8.54
C LEU A 90 10.11 -1.14 7.41
N LEU A 91 9.57 -2.11 6.68
CA LEU A 91 8.60 -1.92 5.61
C LEU A 91 7.18 -2.10 6.14
N THR A 92 6.27 -1.20 5.77
CA THR A 92 4.83 -1.32 6.02
C THR A 92 4.08 -1.16 4.70
N THR A 93 3.33 -2.18 4.33
CA THR A 93 2.54 -2.23 3.10
C THR A 93 1.07 -2.35 3.45
N THR A 94 0.24 -1.42 2.97
CA THR A 94 -1.21 -1.50 3.09
C THR A 94 -1.84 -1.91 1.77
N TYR A 95 -2.56 -3.02 1.77
CA TYR A 95 -3.04 -3.66 0.55
C TYR A 95 -4.42 -4.31 0.76
N ARG A 96 -5.07 -4.63 -0.34
CA ARG A 96 -6.18 -5.58 -0.39
C ARG A 96 -6.01 -6.47 -1.62
N VAL A 97 -6.67 -7.62 -1.62
CA VAL A 97 -6.58 -8.58 -2.73
C VAL A 97 -7.96 -9.08 -3.14
N LYS A 98 -8.11 -9.43 -4.41
CA LYS A 98 -9.23 -10.25 -4.88
C LYS A 98 -8.81 -11.72 -4.86
N TRP A 99 -9.58 -12.54 -4.14
CA TRP A 99 -9.38 -13.98 -4.01
C TRP A 99 -10.05 -14.78 -5.15
N PRO A 100 -9.61 -16.01 -5.44
CA PRO A 100 -8.39 -16.66 -4.94
C PRO A 100 -7.13 -15.93 -5.42
N CYS A 101 -6.09 -15.87 -4.57
CA CYS A 101 -4.81 -15.25 -4.93
C CYS A 101 -3.61 -16.07 -4.44
N ASN A 102 -2.53 -15.95 -5.21
CA ASN A 102 -1.18 -16.25 -4.77
C ASN A 102 -0.31 -15.08 -5.20
N THR A 103 0.13 -14.29 -4.24
CA THR A 103 0.96 -13.10 -4.41
C THR A 103 1.82 -12.95 -3.16
N GLY A 104 2.62 -11.91 -3.08
CA GLY A 104 3.45 -11.65 -1.92
C GLY A 104 4.33 -10.45 -2.15
N ILE A 105 4.89 -9.95 -1.05
CA ILE A 105 5.85 -8.86 -1.07
C ILE A 105 7.24 -9.47 -1.12
N TRP A 106 7.92 -9.35 -2.26
CA TRP A 106 9.34 -9.65 -2.36
C TRP A 106 10.13 -8.64 -1.54
N PHE A 107 11.16 -9.10 -0.85
CA PHE A 107 12.11 -8.22 -0.18
C PHE A 107 13.51 -8.82 -0.16
N ARG A 108 14.50 -7.92 -0.19
CA ARG A 108 15.92 -8.25 -0.39
C ARG A 108 16.16 -9.12 -1.64
N TYR A 109 15.37 -8.89 -2.70
CA TYR A 109 15.46 -9.64 -3.95
C TYR A 109 16.76 -9.33 -4.70
N GLN A 110 17.61 -10.34 -4.87
CA GLN A 110 18.81 -10.30 -5.73
C GLN A 110 18.61 -11.11 -7.01
N SER A 111 17.95 -12.27 -6.90
CA SER A 111 17.68 -13.18 -8.00
C SER A 111 16.53 -14.14 -7.62
N PRO A 112 16.00 -14.94 -8.57
CA PRO A 112 14.95 -15.93 -8.29
C PRO A 112 15.32 -16.97 -7.22
N SER A 113 16.62 -17.17 -6.93
CA SER A 113 17.11 -18.11 -5.92
C SER A 113 17.63 -17.44 -4.65
N LYS A 114 17.61 -16.10 -4.57
CA LYS A 114 18.21 -15.35 -3.47
C LYS A 114 17.37 -14.11 -3.13
N THR A 115 16.34 -14.36 -2.31
CA THR A 115 15.33 -13.38 -1.91
C THR A 115 14.48 -13.95 -0.77
N TYR A 116 13.64 -13.12 -0.17
CA TYR A 116 12.53 -13.54 0.68
C TYR A 116 11.20 -13.00 0.17
N GLN A 117 10.11 -13.64 0.57
CA GLN A 117 8.74 -13.20 0.30
C GLN A 117 7.90 -13.23 1.58
N ALA A 118 7.16 -12.15 1.84
CA ALA A 118 6.05 -12.16 2.76
C ALA A 118 4.79 -12.51 1.97
N ASP A 119 4.33 -13.75 2.08
CA ASP A 119 3.32 -14.30 1.18
C ASP A 119 1.91 -13.81 1.49
N ILE A 120 1.09 -13.72 0.44
CA ILE A 120 -0.33 -13.39 0.47
C ILE A 120 -1.06 -14.48 -0.32
N LEU A 121 -1.45 -15.53 0.39
CA LEU A 121 -1.96 -16.75 -0.20
C LEU A 121 -2.79 -17.59 0.80
N GLU A 122 -3.35 -18.68 0.28
CA GLU A 122 -3.72 -19.87 1.05
C GLU A 122 -3.07 -21.09 0.39
N TYR A 123 -2.21 -21.78 1.14
CA TYR A 123 -1.44 -22.93 0.65
C TYR A 123 -1.87 -24.17 1.43
N LYS A 124 -1.96 -25.32 0.76
CA LYS A 124 -2.53 -26.55 1.34
C LYS A 124 -1.49 -27.54 1.86
N ASN A 125 -0.27 -27.55 1.31
CA ASN A 125 0.70 -28.57 1.67
C ASN A 125 2.17 -28.08 1.61
N PRO A 126 2.77 -27.65 2.73
CA PRO A 126 2.16 -27.61 4.07
C PRO A 126 1.05 -26.56 4.16
N GLU A 127 0.05 -26.77 5.01
CA GLU A 127 -1.02 -25.77 5.17
C GLU A 127 -0.43 -24.47 5.75
N CYS A 128 -0.56 -23.35 5.06
CA CYS A 128 -0.17 -22.04 5.59
C CYS A 128 -0.94 -20.91 4.90
N TYR A 129 -0.93 -19.74 5.52
CA TYR A 129 -1.73 -18.60 5.11
C TYR A 129 -0.88 -17.33 4.94
N SER A 130 -1.52 -16.26 4.51
CA SER A 130 -0.91 -14.93 4.33
C SER A 130 -0.10 -14.51 5.56
N GLY A 131 1.05 -13.88 5.34
CA GLY A 131 2.02 -13.52 6.37
C GLY A 131 3.12 -14.57 6.61
N SER A 132 3.02 -15.75 5.98
CA SER A 132 4.11 -16.73 5.98
C SER A 132 5.36 -16.16 5.28
N LEU A 133 6.53 -16.51 5.80
CA LEU A 133 7.82 -16.14 5.23
C LEU A 133 8.30 -17.27 4.32
N TYR A 134 8.38 -16.98 3.02
CA TYR A 134 8.88 -17.89 2.01
C TYR A 134 10.27 -17.47 1.53
N CYS A 135 11.11 -18.46 1.24
CA CYS A 135 12.41 -18.27 0.61
C CYS A 135 12.59 -19.36 -0.46
N PRO A 136 12.84 -19.01 -1.73
CA PRO A 136 13.18 -19.99 -2.76
C PRO A 136 14.29 -20.94 -2.32
N GLY A 137 14.14 -22.24 -2.59
CA GLY A 137 15.07 -23.29 -2.16
C GLY A 137 14.93 -23.75 -0.71
N LYS A 138 14.39 -22.91 0.20
CA LYS A 138 14.11 -23.25 1.61
C LYS A 138 12.63 -23.45 1.91
N MET A 139 11.74 -23.06 1.00
CA MET A 139 10.28 -23.03 1.18
C MET A 139 9.87 -22.08 2.32
N PHE A 140 8.86 -22.44 3.12
CA PHE A 140 8.37 -21.63 4.23
C PHE A 140 9.31 -21.73 5.43
N ILE A 141 10.11 -20.68 5.66
CA ILE A 141 10.98 -20.56 6.84
C ILE A 141 10.13 -20.29 8.09
N ALA A 142 9.02 -19.56 7.93
CA ALA A 142 7.99 -19.40 8.97
C ALA A 142 6.60 -19.50 8.35
N MET A 143 5.68 -20.18 9.03
CA MET A 143 4.31 -20.41 8.54
C MET A 143 3.29 -19.76 9.46
N ASN A 144 2.50 -18.83 8.92
CA ASN A 144 1.26 -18.42 9.58
C ASN A 144 0.22 -19.55 9.45
N LYS A 145 -0.32 -20.00 10.58
CA LYS A 145 -1.39 -21.02 10.66
C LYS A 145 -2.77 -20.42 10.94
N ASP A 146 -2.86 -19.10 11.14
CA ASP A 146 -4.11 -18.40 11.41
C ASP A 146 -4.61 -17.69 10.15
N LYS A 147 -5.57 -18.31 9.47
CA LYS A 147 -6.24 -17.74 8.29
C LYS A 147 -7.15 -16.55 8.63
N THR A 148 -7.53 -16.38 9.89
CA THR A 148 -8.52 -15.36 10.31
C THR A 148 -7.91 -13.97 10.42
N LEU A 149 -6.58 -13.86 10.38
CA LEU A 149 -5.87 -12.59 10.43
C LEU A 149 -6.13 -11.72 9.19
N VAL A 150 -6.49 -12.31 8.06
CA VAL A 150 -6.78 -11.56 6.83
C VAL A 150 -8.21 -11.02 6.87
N ASP A 151 -8.34 -9.71 6.68
CA ASP A 151 -9.61 -9.11 6.26
C ASP A 151 -9.78 -9.36 4.75
N ARG A 152 -10.70 -10.26 4.39
CA ARG A 152 -10.92 -10.66 3.00
C ARG A 152 -11.64 -9.60 2.17
N ASP A 153 -12.38 -8.70 2.81
CA ASP A 153 -13.21 -7.69 2.14
C ASP A 153 -12.61 -6.28 2.26
N GLY A 154 -11.58 -6.12 3.09
CA GLY A 154 -10.99 -4.84 3.42
C GLY A 154 -9.49 -4.72 3.21
N TRP A 155 -8.92 -3.73 3.90
CA TRP A 155 -7.51 -3.39 3.84
C TRP A 155 -6.73 -4.14 4.92
N ASN A 156 -5.63 -4.75 4.50
CA ASN A 156 -4.68 -5.44 5.35
C ASN A 156 -3.38 -4.64 5.43
N THR A 157 -2.65 -4.79 6.53
CA THR A 157 -1.31 -4.24 6.70
C THR A 157 -0.32 -5.37 6.95
N MET A 158 0.63 -5.53 6.02
CA MET A 158 1.82 -6.35 6.21
C MET A 158 2.96 -5.45 6.68
N LYS A 159 3.64 -5.84 7.75
CA LYS A 159 4.86 -5.18 8.21
C LYS A 159 6.00 -6.20 8.16
N VAL A 160 7.13 -5.81 7.58
CA VAL A 160 8.35 -6.61 7.50
C VAL A 160 9.48 -5.81 8.13
N ARG A 161 10.12 -6.36 9.17
CA ARG A 161 11.40 -5.86 9.68
C ARG A 161 12.48 -6.82 9.21
N ALA A 162 13.51 -6.29 8.56
CA ALA A 162 14.69 -7.04 8.20
C ALA A 162 15.91 -6.26 8.70
N GLU A 163 16.68 -6.84 9.62
CA GLU A 163 17.83 -6.19 10.27
C GLU A 163 18.94 -7.23 10.48
N GLY A 164 20.03 -7.12 9.73
CA GLY A 164 21.01 -8.22 9.67
C GLY A 164 20.34 -9.50 9.15
N ASP A 165 20.52 -10.61 9.83
CA ASP A 165 19.85 -11.90 9.55
C ASP A 165 18.46 -12.02 10.21
N HIS A 166 18.07 -11.07 11.07
CA HIS A 166 16.81 -11.12 11.80
C HIS A 166 15.65 -10.61 10.94
N ILE A 167 14.65 -11.47 10.73
CA ILE A 167 13.47 -11.20 9.90
C ILE A 167 12.21 -11.42 10.73
N GLN A 168 11.39 -10.39 10.78
CA GLN A 168 10.11 -10.41 11.48
C GLN A 168 8.99 -9.93 10.58
N ILE A 169 7.83 -10.61 10.64
CA ILE A 169 6.64 -10.24 9.88
C ILE A 169 5.44 -10.10 10.81
N TRP A 170 4.64 -9.06 10.59
CA TRP A 170 3.34 -8.88 11.22
C TRP A 170 2.26 -8.71 10.16
N LEU A 171 1.13 -9.40 10.35
CA LEU A 171 -0.08 -9.21 9.58
C LEU A 171 -1.17 -8.65 10.50
N ASN A 172 -1.73 -7.50 10.15
CA ASN A 172 -2.79 -6.82 10.92
C ASN A 172 -2.47 -6.70 12.42
N GLY A 173 -1.20 -6.42 12.74
CA GLY A 173 -0.71 -6.24 14.11
C GLY A 173 -0.29 -7.51 14.84
N ARG A 174 -0.61 -8.70 14.31
CA ARG A 174 -0.17 -9.99 14.88
C ARG A 174 1.15 -10.41 14.27
N GLN A 175 2.15 -10.73 15.10
CA GLN A 175 3.41 -11.28 14.62
C GLN A 175 3.21 -12.71 14.13
N VAL A 176 3.69 -12.99 12.92
CA VAL A 176 3.50 -14.27 12.19
C VAL A 176 4.83 -14.91 11.76
N ALA A 177 5.93 -14.16 11.80
CA ALA A 177 7.29 -14.67 11.64
C ALA A 177 8.25 -13.92 12.56
N ASP A 178 9.22 -14.66 13.10
CA ASP A 178 10.36 -14.15 13.87
C ASP A 178 11.49 -15.19 13.75
N VAL A 179 12.42 -14.96 12.83
CA VAL A 179 13.46 -15.93 12.48
C VAL A 179 14.79 -15.25 12.19
N HIS A 180 15.89 -16.01 12.30
CA HIS A 180 17.18 -15.62 11.76
C HIS A 180 17.46 -16.45 10.50
N ASP A 181 17.78 -15.78 9.39
CA ASP A 181 18.16 -16.42 8.12
C ASP A 181 19.15 -15.54 7.33
N ASP A 182 20.18 -16.16 6.76
CA ASP A 182 21.33 -15.49 6.15
C ASP A 182 21.37 -15.57 4.60
N THR A 183 20.28 -15.98 3.96
CA THR A 183 20.18 -16.09 2.49
C THR A 183 20.56 -14.78 1.80
N THR A 184 20.08 -13.65 2.29
CA THR A 184 20.40 -12.33 1.74
C THR A 184 20.19 -11.18 2.72
N TYR A 185 21.05 -10.18 2.64
CA TYR A 185 21.03 -9.02 3.52
C TYR A 185 20.55 -7.74 2.84
N SER A 186 20.43 -7.76 1.50
CA SER A 186 19.96 -6.60 0.75
C SER A 186 19.40 -7.00 -0.61
N GLY A 187 18.59 -6.14 -1.18
CA GLY A 187 18.06 -6.31 -2.53
C GLY A 187 16.83 -5.46 -2.76
N LYS A 188 16.19 -5.69 -3.90
CA LYS A 188 14.97 -4.99 -4.29
C LYS A 188 13.78 -5.39 -3.42
N ILE A 189 12.79 -4.52 -3.36
CA ILE A 189 11.47 -4.80 -2.78
C ILE A 189 10.48 -4.86 -3.94
N GLY A 190 9.47 -5.71 -3.86
CA GLY A 190 8.57 -5.90 -4.98
C GLY A 190 7.30 -6.64 -4.65
N PHE A 191 6.56 -6.96 -5.69
CA PHE A 191 5.35 -7.78 -5.63
C PHE A 191 5.36 -8.83 -6.72
N GLN A 192 4.70 -9.96 -6.44
CA GLN A 192 4.48 -11.03 -7.40
C GLN A 192 3.03 -11.05 -7.89
N VAL A 193 2.82 -11.34 -9.15
CA VAL A 193 1.57 -11.93 -9.66
C VAL A 193 1.87 -13.34 -10.12
N HIS A 194 1.33 -14.33 -9.42
CA HIS A 194 1.57 -15.75 -9.71
C HIS A 194 0.79 -16.22 -10.94
N PRO A 195 1.30 -17.19 -11.74
CA PRO A 195 0.56 -17.71 -12.90
C PRO A 195 -0.58 -18.65 -12.47
N GLY A 196 -1.45 -18.97 -13.43
CA GLY A 196 -2.43 -20.06 -13.34
C GLY A 196 -3.87 -19.58 -13.41
N GLU A 197 -4.69 -20.31 -14.16
CA GLU A 197 -6.11 -20.02 -14.38
C GLU A 197 -6.91 -19.95 -13.08
N GLN A 198 -6.55 -20.77 -12.08
CA GLN A 198 -7.18 -20.76 -10.77
C GLN A 198 -7.00 -19.41 -10.05
N PHE A 199 -6.01 -18.60 -10.43
CA PHE A 199 -5.78 -17.25 -9.94
C PHE A 199 -6.13 -16.18 -10.99
N GLY A 200 -6.79 -16.54 -12.10
CA GLY A 200 -7.31 -15.62 -13.11
C GLY A 200 -7.96 -14.34 -12.57
N PRO A 201 -8.84 -14.42 -11.55
CA PRO A 201 -9.47 -13.22 -11.01
C PRO A 201 -8.60 -12.44 -10.02
N MET A 202 -7.37 -12.87 -9.72
CA MET A 202 -6.52 -12.24 -8.71
C MET A 202 -6.19 -10.80 -9.10
N LYS A 203 -6.29 -9.92 -8.10
CA LYS A 203 -5.89 -8.51 -8.22
C LYS A 203 -5.28 -8.12 -6.89
N ILE A 204 -4.02 -7.70 -6.87
CA ILE A 204 -3.44 -7.02 -5.72
C ILE A 204 -3.61 -5.51 -5.90
N ILE A 205 -4.06 -4.84 -4.84
CA ILE A 205 -4.28 -3.39 -4.81
C ILE A 205 -3.55 -2.85 -3.60
N VAL A 206 -2.54 -2.03 -3.83
CA VAL A 206 -1.66 -1.47 -2.81
C VAL A 206 -1.94 0.03 -2.69
N ARG A 207 -2.32 0.43 -1.48
CA ARG A 207 -2.58 1.84 -1.15
C ARG A 207 -1.32 2.58 -0.78
N GLU A 208 -0.44 1.92 -0.06
CA GLU A 208 0.70 2.57 0.55
C GLU A 208 1.82 1.56 0.80
N MET A 209 3.05 1.99 0.51
CA MET A 209 4.27 1.35 1.00
C MET A 209 5.17 2.41 1.65
N LEU A 210 5.39 2.25 2.94
CA LEU A 210 6.29 3.08 3.74
C LEU A 210 7.47 2.25 4.21
N LEU A 211 8.67 2.75 4.02
CA LEU A 211 9.90 2.12 4.46
C LEU A 211 10.62 3.05 5.43
N LYS A 212 11.09 2.53 6.56
CA LYS A 212 12.01 3.23 7.45
C LYS A 212 13.35 2.49 7.44
N PRO A 213 14.46 3.11 7.00
CA PRO A 213 15.79 2.53 7.17
C PRO A 213 16.08 2.30 8.66
N LEU A 214 16.79 1.22 8.99
CA LEU A 214 17.22 0.87 10.34
C LEU A 214 18.71 1.10 10.53
#